data_AF-A0AB39VIA8-F1
#
_entry.id   AF-A0AB39VIA8-F1
#
_cell.length_a   1.000
_cell.length_b   1.000
_cell.length_c   1.000
_cell.angle_alpha   90.00
_cell.angle_beta   90.00
_cell.angle_gamma   90.00
#
_symmetry.space_group_name_H-M   'P 1'
#
loop_
_entity.id
_entity.type
_entity.pdbx_description
1 polymer ?
#
loop_
_entity_poly.entity_id
_entity_poly.type
_entity_poly.pdbx_seq_one_letter_code
_entity_poly.pdbx_strand_id
1 'polypeptide(L)'
;MKSTKKMILATLIGVMAIASIGYSAISRSSRKKTAATSKNLTRKFSCSSRNVTVENLSTNKVRLTDDTGKVYNLKLTRSASGEEYKGNGISIQIKGNDAVFTSNGNDESCNLTSNENSNNGSSNQKTNLLRKFSCDSYQDITVENLSTDKVKLADGYGTIYNLDSTVSGSGEKYSNGNVSIQIKEKEAIYTENGKDKNCTLKSTGHGSIEE
;
A
#
# COMPACT_ATOMS: atom_id res chain seq x y z
N MET A 1 1.52 -32.06 -76.76
CA MET A 1 2.10 -30.70 -76.85
C MET A 1 3.02 -30.51 -75.65
N LYS A 2 4.34 -30.63 -75.87
CA LYS A 2 5.34 -29.56 -76.05
C LYS A 2 5.93 -29.07 -74.72
N SER A 3 7.21 -29.38 -74.57
CA SER A 3 8.13 -28.93 -73.52
C SER A 3 8.56 -27.48 -73.74
N THR A 4 8.84 -26.74 -72.66
CA THR A 4 9.75 -25.57 -72.65
C THR A 4 10.16 -25.33 -71.19
N LYS A 5 11.37 -25.68 -70.76
CA LYS A 5 12.68 -24.99 -70.89
C LYS A 5 12.70 -23.53 -70.41
N LYS A 6 13.41 -23.33 -69.28
CA LYS A 6 14.48 -22.36 -68.95
C LYS A 6 14.37 -20.90 -69.45
N MET A 7 14.52 -19.94 -68.52
CA MET A 7 15.47 -18.79 -68.53
C MET A 7 15.08 -17.80 -67.40
N ILE A 8 15.94 -17.52 -66.41
CA ILE A 8 17.10 -16.60 -66.37
C ILE A 8 16.69 -15.11 -66.22
N LEU A 9 17.19 -14.52 -65.12
CA LEU A 9 17.58 -13.12 -64.84
C LEU A 9 16.76 -11.96 -65.42
N ALA A 10 16.31 -11.08 -64.52
CA ALA A 10 16.85 -9.71 -64.51
C ALA A 10 16.82 -9.12 -63.09
N THR A 11 17.99 -8.66 -62.69
CA THR A 11 18.37 -7.92 -61.49
C THR A 11 17.63 -6.59 -61.35
N LEU A 12 17.26 -6.21 -60.12
CA LEU A 12 17.53 -4.85 -59.66
C LEU A 12 17.90 -4.84 -58.17
N ILE A 13 19.20 -4.67 -57.95
CA ILE A 13 19.80 -4.34 -56.66
C ILE A 13 19.40 -2.89 -56.37
N GLY A 14 18.36 -2.72 -55.58
CA GLY A 14 18.08 -1.47 -54.86
C GLY A 14 18.61 -1.62 -53.45
N VAL A 15 19.83 -1.15 -53.22
CA VAL A 15 20.45 -1.06 -51.90
C VAL A 15 19.54 -0.23 -51.00
N MET A 16 18.94 -0.84 -49.97
CA MET A 16 18.59 -0.13 -48.76
C MET A 16 19.18 -0.91 -47.59
N ALA A 17 20.26 -0.33 -47.09
CA ALA A 17 21.02 -0.83 -45.97
C ALA A 17 20.31 -0.50 -44.65
N ILE A 18 20.76 -1.22 -43.61
CA ILE A 18 20.73 -0.89 -42.18
C ILE A 18 19.32 -1.06 -41.55
N ALA A 19 19.08 -1.83 -40.48
CA ALA A 19 19.95 -2.21 -39.37
C ALA A 19 19.53 -3.58 -38.80
N SER A 20 20.55 -4.31 -38.37
CA SER A 20 20.53 -5.50 -37.52
C SER A 20 19.61 -5.42 -36.30
N ILE A 21 18.83 -6.48 -36.04
CA ILE A 21 18.69 -7.05 -34.69
C ILE A 21 18.71 -8.58 -34.83
N GLY A 22 19.83 -9.18 -34.42
CA GLY A 22 20.00 -10.63 -34.34
C GLY A 22 19.21 -11.22 -33.17
N TYR A 23 18.63 -12.38 -33.42
CA TYR A 23 17.99 -13.25 -32.44
C TYR A 23 18.96 -13.68 -31.35
N SER A 24 18.51 -13.75 -30.09
CA SER A 24 19.12 -14.63 -29.09
C SER A 24 18.15 -15.02 -27.97
N ALA A 25 17.85 -16.32 -27.98
CA ALA A 25 17.66 -17.22 -26.83
C ALA A 25 16.64 -16.86 -25.73
N ILE A 26 15.53 -17.61 -25.75
CA ILE A 26 14.78 -18.01 -24.56
C ILE A 26 15.75 -18.70 -23.60
N SER A 27 16.14 -18.01 -22.53
CA SER A 27 16.72 -18.65 -21.35
C SER A 27 15.58 -18.96 -20.37
N ARG A 28 15.34 -20.27 -20.17
CA ARG A 28 14.61 -20.77 -19.00
C ARG A 28 15.43 -20.43 -17.76
N SER A 29 15.27 -19.22 -17.24
CA SER A 29 15.65 -18.92 -15.87
C SER A 29 14.53 -19.42 -14.97
N SER A 30 14.83 -20.49 -14.24
CA SER A 30 14.07 -20.94 -13.08
C SER A 30 13.71 -19.74 -12.23
N ARG A 31 12.45 -19.30 -12.33
CA ARG A 31 11.86 -18.29 -11.44
C ARG A 31 11.83 -18.91 -10.05
N LYS A 32 12.96 -18.78 -9.34
CA LYS A 32 13.05 -18.94 -7.89
C LYS A 32 11.89 -18.11 -7.37
N LYS A 33 10.93 -18.79 -6.75
CA LYS A 33 9.78 -18.19 -6.09
C LYS A 33 10.36 -17.35 -4.96
N THR A 34 10.75 -16.12 -5.27
CA THR A 34 11.03 -15.11 -4.25
C THR A 34 9.68 -14.93 -3.59
N ALA A 35 9.52 -15.53 -2.42
CA ALA A 35 8.43 -15.21 -1.53
C ALA A 35 8.43 -13.68 -1.45
N ALA A 36 7.37 -13.06 -1.94
CA ALA A 36 7.12 -11.66 -1.68
C ALA A 36 6.85 -11.60 -0.16
N THR A 37 7.91 -11.41 0.61
CA THR A 37 7.80 -10.97 1.99
C THR A 37 7.19 -9.60 1.90
N SER A 38 5.87 -9.52 2.07
CA SER A 38 5.17 -8.26 2.31
C SER A 38 5.89 -7.58 3.47
N LYS A 39 6.72 -6.57 3.17
CA LYS A 39 7.41 -5.80 4.19
C LYS A 39 6.35 -4.95 4.89
N ASN A 40 6.30 -5.04 6.21
CA ASN A 40 5.35 -4.29 7.02
C ASN A 40 5.66 -2.78 6.97
N LEU A 41 4.60 -1.96 6.95
CA LEU A 41 4.73 -0.50 6.97
C LEU A 41 5.49 -0.06 8.24
N THR A 42 6.56 0.71 8.08
CA THR A 42 7.41 1.16 9.19
C THR A 42 7.48 2.68 9.26
N ARG A 43 7.14 3.23 10.42
CA ARG A 43 7.20 4.68 10.71
C ARG A 43 8.22 4.94 11.82
N LYS A 44 9.11 5.88 11.61
CA LYS A 44 10.12 6.32 12.58
C LYS A 44 9.73 7.68 13.11
N PHE A 45 9.76 7.83 14.43
CA PHE A 45 9.47 9.06 15.13
C PHE A 45 10.68 9.47 15.97
N SER A 46 10.98 10.76 15.98
CA SER A 46 11.91 11.38 16.92
C SER A 46 11.11 11.98 18.06
N CYS A 47 11.30 11.47 19.26
CA CYS A 47 10.76 11.99 20.50
C CYS A 47 11.79 12.90 21.18
N SER A 48 11.38 13.61 22.23
CA SER A 48 12.25 14.51 22.99
C SER A 48 13.52 13.85 23.53
N SER A 49 13.47 12.59 23.95
CA SER A 49 14.63 11.89 24.54
C SER A 49 15.16 10.71 23.73
N ARG A 50 14.39 10.21 22.76
CA ARG A 50 14.66 8.95 22.06
C ARG A 50 14.06 8.90 20.67
N ASN A 51 14.50 7.96 19.85
CA ASN A 51 13.82 7.59 18.62
C ASN A 51 13.00 6.31 18.81
N VAL A 52 11.85 6.22 18.15
CA VAL A 52 11.02 5.02 18.13
C VAL A 52 10.64 4.64 16.71
N THR A 53 10.61 3.33 16.45
CA THR A 53 10.19 2.76 15.17
C THR A 53 8.94 1.93 15.38
N VAL A 54 7.86 2.27 14.69
CA VAL A 54 6.57 1.60 14.73
C VAL A 54 6.35 0.85 13.43
N GLU A 55 6.33 -0.47 13.49
CA GLU A 55 6.04 -1.34 12.37
C GLU A 55 4.64 -1.93 12.50
N ASN A 56 3.81 -1.78 11.47
CA ASN A 56 2.48 -2.35 11.44
C ASN A 56 2.54 -3.85 11.15
N LEU A 57 2.34 -4.68 12.17
CA LEU A 57 2.26 -6.14 12.02
C LEU A 57 0.89 -6.59 11.45
N SER A 58 -0.15 -5.82 11.75
CA SER A 58 -1.52 -5.98 11.26
C SER A 58 -2.29 -4.67 11.45
N THR A 59 -3.57 -4.63 11.09
CA THR A 59 -4.42 -3.43 11.25
C THR A 59 -4.62 -2.98 12.69
N ASN A 60 -4.47 -3.88 13.67
CA ASN A 60 -4.68 -3.59 15.09
C ASN A 60 -3.47 -3.93 15.97
N LYS A 61 -2.31 -4.24 15.37
CA LYS A 61 -1.09 -4.56 16.11
C LYS A 61 0.12 -3.92 15.47
N VAL A 62 0.97 -3.35 16.31
CA VAL A 62 2.25 -2.79 15.89
C VAL A 62 3.38 -3.38 16.73
N ARG A 63 4.57 -3.39 16.14
CA ARG A 63 5.83 -3.61 16.81
C ARG A 63 6.51 -2.26 16.97
N LEU A 64 6.60 -1.77 18.21
CA LEU A 64 7.38 -0.59 18.54
C LEU A 64 8.78 -1.04 18.97
N THR A 65 9.81 -0.44 18.39
CA THR A 65 11.22 -0.63 18.77
C THR A 65 11.78 0.72 19.19
N ASP A 66 12.32 0.81 20.40
CA ASP A 66 13.04 2.01 20.84
C ASP A 66 14.50 2.02 20.34
N ASP A 67 15.19 3.12 20.59
CA ASP A 67 16.59 3.33 20.22
C ASP A 67 17.58 2.40 20.93
N THR A 68 17.18 1.80 22.06
CA THR A 68 17.95 0.74 22.73
C THR A 68 17.78 -0.63 22.08
N GLY A 69 16.87 -0.76 21.11
CA GLY A 69 16.51 -2.01 20.45
C GLY A 69 15.47 -2.83 21.21
N LYS A 70 14.87 -2.30 22.28
CA LYS A 70 13.83 -3.01 23.02
C LYS A 70 12.52 -2.96 22.24
N VAL A 71 11.86 -4.12 22.17
CA VAL A 71 10.70 -4.35 21.32
C VAL A 71 9.44 -4.52 22.15
N TYR A 72 8.37 -3.86 21.73
CA TYR A 72 7.05 -3.93 22.34
C TYR A 72 6.00 -4.25 21.28
N ASN A 73 5.22 -5.30 21.52
CA ASN A 73 4.07 -5.61 20.68
C ASN A 73 2.84 -4.92 21.28
N LEU A 74 2.34 -3.91 20.59
CA LEU A 74 1.24 -3.07 21.05
C LEU A 74 -0.04 -3.38 20.27
N LYS A 75 -1.19 -3.23 20.94
CA LYS A 75 -2.50 -3.40 20.32
C LYS A 75 -3.22 -2.07 20.22
N LEU A 76 -3.95 -1.88 19.13
CA LEU A 76 -4.78 -0.71 18.90
C LEU A 76 -5.90 -0.68 19.96
N THR A 77 -6.00 0.42 20.69
CA THR A 77 -7.03 0.68 21.71
C THR A 77 -7.98 1.80 21.31
N ARG A 78 -7.57 2.70 20.40
CA ARG A 78 -8.40 3.80 19.89
C ARG A 78 -7.97 4.21 18.48
N SER A 79 -8.92 4.47 17.59
CA SER A 79 -8.69 4.79 16.17
C SER A 79 -9.41 6.06 15.66
N ALA A 80 -10.14 6.79 16.51
CA ALA A 80 -11.05 7.83 16.05
C ALA A 80 -10.35 9.04 15.37
N SER A 81 -9.48 9.75 16.11
CA SER A 81 -8.75 10.97 15.64
C SER A 81 -7.24 10.70 15.48
N GLY A 82 -6.88 9.44 15.31
CA GLY A 82 -5.51 8.95 15.40
C GLY A 82 -5.49 7.53 15.96
N GLU A 83 -4.31 6.92 15.96
CA GLU A 83 -4.10 5.53 16.40
C GLU A 83 -3.45 5.53 17.77
N GLU A 84 -4.08 4.89 18.75
CA GLU A 84 -3.48 4.66 20.06
C GLU A 84 -3.18 3.19 20.21
N TYR A 85 -1.91 2.85 20.36
CA TYR A 85 -1.44 1.49 20.57
C TYR A 85 -0.88 1.35 21.98
N LYS A 86 -1.32 0.33 22.74
CA LYS A 86 -0.88 0.08 24.12
C LYS A 86 -0.43 -1.35 24.36
N GLY A 87 0.48 -1.52 25.31
CA GLY A 87 0.94 -2.83 25.76
C GLY A 87 2.14 -2.72 26.70
N ASN A 88 2.25 -3.64 27.65
CA ASN A 88 3.42 -3.77 28.54
C ASN A 88 3.85 -2.45 29.24
N GLY A 89 2.88 -1.66 29.70
CA GLY A 89 3.15 -0.42 30.44
C GLY A 89 3.56 0.79 29.58
N ILE A 90 3.51 0.66 28.25
CA ILE A 90 3.79 1.75 27.32
C ILE A 90 2.62 2.00 26.36
N SER A 91 2.59 3.18 25.76
CA SER A 91 1.69 3.50 24.65
C SER A 91 2.31 4.43 23.64
N ILE A 92 1.79 4.41 22.42
CA ILE A 92 2.03 5.46 21.45
C ILE A 92 0.70 5.89 20.83
N GLN A 93 0.40 7.19 20.91
CA GLN A 93 -0.71 7.79 20.21
C GLN A 93 -0.17 8.53 18.98
N ILE A 94 -0.65 8.19 17.79
CA ILE A 94 -0.17 8.76 16.53
C ILE A 94 -1.32 9.51 15.86
N LYS A 95 -1.06 10.75 15.45
CA LYS A 95 -2.00 11.62 14.75
C LYS A 95 -1.27 12.31 13.60
N GLY A 96 -1.42 11.77 12.39
CA GLY A 96 -0.71 12.27 11.22
C GLY A 96 0.81 12.13 11.38
N ASN A 97 1.52 13.27 11.41
CA ASN A 97 2.97 13.33 11.60
C ASN A 97 3.37 13.47 13.08
N ASP A 98 2.41 13.75 13.96
CA ASP A 98 2.66 13.92 15.39
C ASP A 98 2.40 12.60 16.11
N ALA A 99 3.16 12.34 17.17
CA ALA A 99 2.91 11.25 18.08
C ALA A 99 3.20 11.64 19.53
N VAL A 100 2.59 10.93 20.46
CA VAL A 100 2.91 10.99 21.88
C VAL A 100 3.28 9.59 22.32
N PHE A 101 4.53 9.40 22.72
CA PHE A 101 5.03 8.17 23.31
C PHE A 101 4.93 8.28 24.83
N THR A 102 4.23 7.34 25.46
CA THR A 102 4.08 7.27 26.92
C THR A 102 4.83 6.05 27.43
N SER A 103 5.72 6.25 28.39
CA SER A 103 6.40 5.17 29.10
C SER A 103 6.43 5.45 30.59
N ASN A 104 5.96 4.50 31.40
CA ASN A 104 5.89 4.62 32.85
C ASN A 104 5.17 5.90 33.32
N GLY A 105 4.13 6.34 32.59
CA GLY A 105 3.36 7.55 32.90
C GLY A 105 4.02 8.86 32.48
N ASN A 106 5.17 8.84 31.83
CA ASN A 106 5.80 10.03 31.24
C ASN A 106 5.50 10.11 29.76
N ASP A 107 5.00 11.27 29.33
CA ASP A 107 4.66 11.55 27.94
C ASP A 107 5.82 12.28 27.24
N GLU A 108 6.19 11.78 26.07
CA GLU A 108 7.15 12.40 25.17
C GLU A 108 6.46 12.73 23.85
N SER A 109 6.45 14.01 23.48
CA SER A 109 6.04 14.42 22.14
C SER A 109 7.06 13.93 21.13
N CYS A 110 6.56 13.40 20.01
CA CYS A 110 7.36 12.86 18.93
C CYS A 110 6.86 13.38 17.58
N ASN A 111 7.78 13.46 16.62
CA ASN A 111 7.49 13.87 15.25
C ASN A 111 8.00 12.81 14.29
N LEU A 112 7.23 12.55 13.23
CA LEU A 112 7.58 11.59 12.19
C LEU A 112 8.85 12.07 11.45
N THR A 113 9.90 11.26 11.49
CA THR A 113 11.18 11.54 10.81
C THR A 113 11.37 10.72 9.55
N SER A 114 10.74 9.55 9.47
CA SER A 114 10.73 8.74 8.25
C SER A 114 9.50 7.85 8.21
N ASN A 115 8.90 7.72 7.04
CA ASN A 115 7.93 6.67 6.75
C ASN A 115 8.59 5.76 5.72
N GLU A 116 9.33 4.78 6.20
CA GLU A 116 10.05 3.84 5.35
C GLU A 116 9.10 2.73 4.94
N ASN A 117 8.54 2.91 3.76
CA ASN A 117 8.03 1.81 2.98
C ASN A 117 9.20 1.28 2.13
N SER A 118 10.03 0.41 2.70
CA SER A 118 11.35 0.07 2.16
C SER A 118 11.28 -0.78 0.88
N ASN A 119 11.06 -0.13 -0.26
CA ASN A 119 11.52 -0.60 -1.57
C ASN A 119 12.84 0.10 -1.88
N ASN A 120 13.94 -0.64 -1.78
CA ASN A 120 15.24 -0.18 -2.27
C ASN A 120 15.19 -0.21 -3.80
N GLY A 121 14.93 0.95 -4.40
CA GLY A 121 14.83 1.17 -5.82
C GLY A 121 14.76 2.67 -6.07
N SER A 122 15.90 3.25 -6.42
CA SER A 122 16.12 4.64 -6.84
C SER A 122 14.92 5.27 -7.59
N SER A 123 14.14 6.11 -6.91
CA SER A 123 13.58 7.39 -7.38
C SER A 123 12.50 7.88 -6.40
N ASN A 124 12.39 9.20 -6.27
CA ASN A 124 11.45 9.92 -5.42
C ASN A 124 9.97 9.61 -5.75
N GLN A 125 9.44 8.51 -5.24
CA GLN A 125 7.99 8.23 -5.25
C GLN A 125 7.62 7.61 -3.90
N LYS A 126 7.14 8.45 -2.98
CA LYS A 126 6.54 8.02 -1.72
C LYS A 126 5.31 7.17 -2.06
N THR A 127 5.39 5.85 -1.92
CA THR A 127 4.28 4.94 -2.23
C THR A 127 3.45 4.65 -0.98
N ASN A 128 2.16 4.89 -1.05
CA ASN A 128 1.21 4.70 0.04
C ASN A 128 0.72 3.23 0.10
N LEU A 129 0.19 2.81 1.25
CA LEU A 129 -0.40 1.47 1.39
C LEU A 129 -1.70 1.39 0.57
N LEU A 130 -1.75 0.43 -0.34
CA LEU A 130 -2.95 0.10 -1.13
C LEU A 130 -3.60 -1.18 -0.59
N ARG A 131 -4.91 -1.14 -0.36
CA ARG A 131 -5.73 -2.28 0.05
C ARG A 131 -6.82 -2.47 -0.99
N LYS A 132 -6.78 -3.61 -1.69
CA LYS A 132 -7.77 -3.95 -2.71
C LYS A 132 -8.80 -4.90 -2.15
N PHE A 133 -10.06 -4.56 -2.27
CA PHE A 133 -11.19 -5.37 -1.78
C PHE A 133 -12.06 -5.81 -2.95
N SER A 134 -12.51 -7.05 -2.91
CA SER A 134 -13.55 -7.59 -3.80
C SER A 134 -14.89 -7.39 -3.13
N CYS A 135 -15.84 -6.72 -3.78
CA CYS A 135 -17.14 -6.40 -3.22
C CYS A 135 -18.27 -7.16 -3.92
N ASP A 136 -19.31 -7.55 -3.18
CA ASP A 136 -20.43 -8.32 -3.71
C ASP A 136 -21.18 -7.54 -4.79
N SER A 137 -21.28 -8.12 -5.99
CA SER A 137 -21.97 -7.53 -7.15
C SER A 137 -21.50 -6.11 -7.50
N TYR A 138 -20.23 -5.80 -7.22
CA TYR A 138 -19.62 -4.50 -7.44
C TYR A 138 -18.17 -4.66 -7.89
N GLN A 139 -17.56 -3.61 -8.45
CA GLN A 139 -16.16 -3.70 -8.85
C GLN A 139 -15.22 -3.80 -7.64
N ASP A 140 -14.01 -4.32 -7.88
CA ASP A 140 -12.97 -4.30 -6.87
C ASP A 140 -12.63 -2.84 -6.52
N ILE A 141 -12.76 -2.48 -5.26
CA ILE A 141 -12.38 -1.15 -4.77
C ILE A 141 -10.92 -1.15 -4.29
N THR A 142 -10.25 -0.01 -4.41
CA THR A 142 -8.89 0.17 -3.90
C THR A 142 -8.85 1.33 -2.92
N VAL A 143 -8.34 1.07 -1.73
CA VAL A 143 -8.12 2.09 -0.68
C VAL A 143 -6.63 2.38 -0.59
N GLU A 144 -6.27 3.64 -0.76
CA GLU A 144 -4.94 4.17 -0.54
C GLU A 144 -4.90 4.93 0.78
N ASN A 145 -4.03 4.51 1.70
CA ASN A 145 -3.81 5.23 2.94
C ASN A 145 -2.84 6.40 2.72
N LEU A 146 -3.38 7.62 2.63
CA LEU A 146 -2.59 8.85 2.55
C LEU A 146 -1.98 9.20 3.92
N SER A 147 -2.77 9.00 4.97
CA SER A 147 -2.41 9.15 6.38
C SER A 147 -3.24 8.18 7.22
N THR A 148 -3.15 8.30 8.54
CA THR A 148 -3.97 7.51 9.47
C THR A 148 -5.45 7.91 9.41
N ASP A 149 -5.71 9.19 9.14
CA ASP A 149 -7.03 9.81 9.16
C ASP A 149 -7.56 10.14 7.76
N LYS A 150 -6.81 9.88 6.69
CA LYS A 150 -7.22 10.18 5.31
C LYS A 150 -6.90 9.03 4.38
N VAL A 151 -7.86 8.70 3.53
CA VAL A 151 -7.68 7.72 2.46
C VAL A 151 -8.19 8.25 1.12
N LYS A 152 -7.60 7.79 0.03
CA LYS A 152 -8.25 7.80 -1.29
C LYS A 152 -8.93 6.46 -1.51
N LEU A 153 -10.14 6.47 -2.05
CA LEU A 153 -10.87 5.27 -2.44
C LEU A 153 -11.18 5.36 -3.94
N ALA A 154 -10.68 4.42 -4.72
CA ALA A 154 -11.11 4.19 -6.10
C ALA A 154 -12.20 3.12 -6.11
N ASP A 155 -13.36 3.44 -6.69
CA ASP A 155 -14.52 2.53 -6.79
C ASP A 155 -14.37 1.47 -7.89
N GLY A 156 -13.33 1.60 -8.71
CA GLY A 156 -13.07 0.76 -9.87
C GLY A 156 -13.77 1.21 -11.15
N TYR A 157 -14.84 1.99 -11.06
CA TYR A 157 -15.54 2.60 -12.20
C TYR A 157 -14.87 3.89 -12.70
N GLY A 158 -13.81 4.34 -12.02
CA GLY A 158 -13.04 5.52 -12.36
C GLY A 158 -13.31 6.70 -11.43
N THR A 159 -14.18 6.55 -10.44
CA THR A 159 -14.41 7.58 -9.42
C THR A 159 -13.42 7.43 -8.29
N ILE A 160 -12.86 8.55 -7.87
CA ILE A 160 -11.95 8.63 -6.72
C ILE A 160 -12.57 9.50 -5.65
N TYR A 161 -12.63 8.98 -4.44
CA TYR A 161 -13.13 9.68 -3.26
C TYR A 161 -12.00 9.94 -2.28
N ASN A 162 -11.89 11.18 -1.82
CA ASN A 162 -11.10 11.51 -0.65
C ASN A 162 -12.00 11.34 0.58
N LEU A 163 -11.59 10.49 1.52
CA LEU A 163 -12.37 10.15 2.71
C LEU A 163 -11.56 10.45 3.97
N ASP A 164 -12.23 11.01 4.98
CA ASP A 164 -11.65 11.28 6.29
C ASP A 164 -12.09 10.22 7.31
N SER A 165 -11.24 9.93 8.28
CA SER A 165 -11.54 9.02 9.38
C SER A 165 -12.72 9.54 10.19
N THR A 166 -13.61 8.63 10.57
CA THR A 166 -14.79 8.92 11.38
C THR A 166 -14.88 7.95 12.55
N VAL A 167 -15.64 8.33 13.57
CA VAL A 167 -15.83 7.50 14.76
C VAL A 167 -16.50 6.18 14.38
N SER A 168 -15.90 5.07 14.79
CA SER A 168 -16.44 3.71 14.63
C SER A 168 -16.34 2.95 15.94
N GLY A 169 -17.38 2.19 16.29
CA GLY A 169 -17.36 1.29 17.46
C GLY A 169 -16.42 0.08 17.27
N SER A 170 -16.03 -0.23 16.03
CA SER A 170 -15.09 -1.31 15.71
C SER A 170 -14.48 -1.11 14.32
N GLY A 171 -13.16 -1.28 14.22
CA GLY A 171 -12.43 -1.17 12.95
C GLY A 171 -12.13 0.29 12.55
N GLU A 172 -11.60 0.44 11.34
CA GLU A 172 -11.34 1.74 10.71
C GLU A 172 -12.60 2.16 9.94
N LYS A 173 -13.00 3.43 10.00
CA LYS A 173 -14.10 3.94 9.16
C LYS A 173 -13.71 5.26 8.54
N TYR A 174 -13.85 5.37 7.23
CA TYR A 174 -13.58 6.58 6.47
C TYR A 174 -14.83 7.02 5.72
N SER A 175 -15.13 8.31 5.67
CA SER A 175 -16.32 8.86 5.03
C SER A 175 -16.13 10.30 4.56
N ASN A 176 -16.88 10.69 3.53
CA ASN A 176 -17.09 12.09 3.14
C ASN A 176 -18.56 12.53 3.22
N GLY A 177 -19.42 11.71 3.84
CA GLY A 177 -20.86 11.93 3.94
C GLY A 177 -21.68 11.26 2.84
N ASN A 178 -21.14 11.11 1.64
CA ASN A 178 -21.84 10.46 0.50
C ASN A 178 -21.44 8.99 0.35
N VAL A 179 -20.16 8.73 0.58
CA VAL A 179 -19.53 7.42 0.48
C VAL A 179 -18.77 7.15 1.77
N SER A 180 -18.80 5.90 2.22
CA SER A 180 -17.98 5.46 3.34
C SER A 180 -17.45 4.05 3.16
N ILE A 181 -16.34 3.76 3.82
CA ILE A 181 -15.83 2.40 3.98
C ILE A 181 -15.49 2.13 5.43
N GLN A 182 -16.01 1.03 5.96
CA GLN A 182 -15.64 0.51 7.27
C GLN A 182 -14.84 -0.77 7.10
N ILE A 183 -13.60 -0.79 7.57
CA ILE A 183 -12.66 -1.90 7.41
C ILE A 183 -12.45 -2.58 8.77
N LYS A 184 -12.63 -3.90 8.80
CA LYS A 184 -12.40 -4.76 9.95
C LYS A 184 -11.54 -5.95 9.53
N GLU A 185 -10.24 -5.83 9.75
CA GLU A 185 -9.25 -6.84 9.37
C GLU A 185 -9.27 -7.16 7.86
N LYS A 186 -9.87 -8.30 7.48
CA LYS A 186 -10.00 -8.76 6.09
C LYS A 186 -11.37 -8.47 5.50
N GLU A 187 -12.30 -7.96 6.29
CA GLU A 187 -13.64 -7.61 5.85
C GLU A 187 -13.76 -6.09 5.73
N ALA A 188 -14.60 -5.63 4.82
CA ALA A 188 -14.98 -4.24 4.74
C ALA A 188 -16.45 -4.11 4.32
N ILE A 189 -17.08 -3.02 4.74
CA ILE A 189 -18.40 -2.60 4.28
C ILE A 189 -18.21 -1.29 3.53
N TYR A 190 -18.48 -1.30 2.23
CA TYR A 190 -18.50 -0.11 1.39
C TYR A 190 -19.94 0.38 1.26
N THR A 191 -20.22 1.61 1.72
CA THR A 191 -21.53 2.23 1.63
C THR A 191 -21.47 3.37 0.63
N GLU A 192 -22.38 3.37 -0.33
CA GLU A 192 -22.50 4.43 -1.33
C GLU A 192 -23.99 4.68 -1.58
N ASN A 193 -24.41 5.93 -1.48
CA ASN A 193 -25.81 6.33 -1.63
C ASN A 193 -26.76 5.54 -0.70
N GLY A 194 -26.29 5.24 0.53
CA GLY A 194 -27.05 4.48 1.54
C GLY A 194 -27.16 2.98 1.27
N LYS A 195 -26.46 2.43 0.27
CA LYS A 195 -26.43 0.98 -0.01
C LYS A 195 -25.10 0.38 0.40
N ASP A 196 -25.19 -0.63 1.26
CA ASP A 196 -24.04 -1.38 1.76
C ASP A 196 -23.64 -2.49 0.81
N LYS A 197 -22.32 -2.65 0.64
CA LYS A 197 -21.69 -3.69 -0.15
C LYS A 197 -20.65 -4.36 0.74
N ASN A 198 -20.83 -5.67 0.93
CA ASN A 198 -19.86 -6.45 1.68
C ASN A 198 -18.65 -6.69 0.80
N CYS A 199 -17.47 -6.51 1.38
CA CYS A 199 -16.21 -6.60 0.67
C CYS A 199 -15.20 -7.43 1.46
N THR A 200 -14.35 -8.16 0.74
CA THR A 200 -13.27 -8.97 1.31
C THR A 200 -11.92 -8.54 0.76
N LEU A 201 -10.93 -8.41 1.63
CA LEU A 201 -9.56 -8.02 1.28
C LEU A 201 -8.94 -9.09 0.36
N LYS A 202 -8.57 -8.66 -0.85
CA LYS A 202 -7.97 -9.50 -1.88
C LYS A 202 -6.44 -9.44 -1.83
N SER A 203 -5.91 -8.23 -1.68
CA SER A 203 -4.47 -8.00 -1.66
C SER A 203 -4.11 -6.68 -1.00
N THR A 204 -2.92 -6.64 -0.42
CA THR A 204 -2.25 -5.42 0.02
C THR A 204 -1.03 -5.16 -0.85
N GLY A 205 -0.75 -3.90 -1.15
CA GLY A 205 0.39 -3.49 -1.96
C GLY A 205 0.77 -2.05 -1.67
N HIS A 206 1.62 -1.49 -2.53
CA HIS A 206 2.07 -0.12 -2.41
C HIS A 206 2.02 0.59 -3.75
N GLY A 207 1.58 1.85 -3.73
CA GLY A 207 1.43 2.67 -4.92
C GLY A 207 0.71 3.98 -4.61
N SER A 208 0.15 4.61 -5.64
CA SER A 208 -0.72 5.78 -5.54
C SER A 208 -1.90 5.55 -6.49
N ILE A 209 -3.08 5.99 -6.09
CA ILE A 209 -4.23 6.12 -6.98
C ILE A 209 -4.01 7.44 -7.75
N GLU A 210 -3.87 7.32 -9.06
CA GLU A 210 -3.77 8.47 -9.99
C GLU A 210 -5.18 8.94 -10.39
N GLU A 211 -5.35 10.26 -10.54
CA GLU A 211 -6.60 10.90 -10.99
C GLU A 211 -6.75 10.88 -12.51
#